data_AF-A0AAQ4RUV5-F1
#
_entry.id   AF-A0AAQ4RUV5-F1
#
_cell.length_a   1.000
_cell.length_b   1.000
_cell.length_c   1.000
_cell.angle_alpha   90.00
_cell.angle_beta   90.00
_cell.angle_gamma   90.00
#
_symmetry.space_group_name_H-M   'P 1'
#
loop_
_entity.id
_entity.type
_entity.pdbx_description
1 polymer ?
#
loop_
_entity_poly.entity_id
_entity_poly.type
_entity_poly.pdbx_seq_one_letter_code
_entity_poly.pdbx_strand_id
1 'polypeptide(L)'
;MIKYLIHFISMKVALKTGNTNVEFDNRESHSHFVFVPDLSARVDAVKEENLKLKSENQVLGQYIENLMSASSVFQTTDTKGKRK
;
A
#
# COMPACT_ATOMS: atom_id res chain seq x y z
N MET A 1 -2.96 17.26 -16.53
CA MET A 1 -2.09 18.31 -17.10
C MET A 1 -1.24 17.83 -18.27
N ILE A 2 -0.55 16.70 -18.18
CA ILE A 2 0.37 16.21 -19.23
C ILE A 2 -0.33 15.95 -20.59
N LYS A 3 -1.54 15.38 -20.59
CA LYS A 3 -2.36 15.18 -21.81
C LYS A 3 -2.67 16.49 -22.55
N TYR A 4 -2.92 17.57 -21.82
CA TYR A 4 -3.18 18.89 -22.42
C TYR A 4 -1.91 19.51 -23.00
N LEU A 5 -0.75 19.26 -22.37
CA LEU A 5 0.54 19.74 -22.86
C LEU A 5 0.97 19.04 -24.15
N ILE A 6 0.78 17.71 -24.23
CA ILE A 6 1.07 16.94 -25.46
C ILE A 6 0.16 17.42 -26.60
N HIS A 7 -1.15 17.52 -26.35
CA HIS A 7 -2.10 18.02 -27.35
C HIS A 7 -1.78 19.45 -27.82
N PHE A 8 -1.33 20.32 -26.90
CA PHE A 8 -0.91 21.69 -27.22
C PHE A 8 0.36 21.73 -28.09
N ILE A 9 1.34 20.87 -27.81
CA ILE A 9 2.57 20.76 -28.60
C ILE A 9 2.26 20.23 -30.00
N SER A 10 1.44 19.18 -30.12
CA SER A 10 1.01 18.63 -31.41
C SER A 10 0.29 19.68 -32.26
N MET A 11 -0.60 20.47 -31.65
CA MET A 11 -1.30 21.56 -32.34
C MET A 11 -0.34 22.67 -32.81
N LYS A 12 0.66 23.03 -32.00
CA LYS A 12 1.71 24.00 -32.38
C LYS A 12 2.58 23.49 -33.54
N VAL A 13 2.93 22.21 -33.55
CA VAL A 13 3.71 21.58 -34.63
C VAL A 13 2.92 21.54 -35.93
N ALA A 14 1.64 21.12 -35.88
CA ALA A 14 0.76 21.06 -37.05
C ALA A 14 0.56 22.45 -37.71
N LEU A 15 0.44 23.51 -36.89
CA LEU A 15 0.34 24.89 -37.40
C LEU A 15 1.63 25.39 -38.05
N LYS A 16 2.80 24.86 -37.65
CA LYS A 16 4.11 25.25 -38.18
C LYS A 16 4.43 24.53 -39.49
N THR A 17 3.96 23.28 -39.66
CA THR A 17 4.32 22.41 -40.79
C THR A 17 3.23 22.30 -41.86
N GLY A 18 2.01 22.81 -41.60
CA GLY A 18 0.89 22.74 -42.54
C GLY A 18 0.36 21.32 -42.77
N ASN A 19 0.87 20.33 -42.03
CA ASN A 19 0.48 18.94 -42.13
C ASN A 19 -0.36 18.55 -40.90
N THR A 20 -1.64 18.23 -41.13
CA THR A 20 -2.59 17.83 -40.08
C THR A 20 -2.50 16.35 -39.70
N ASN A 21 -1.71 15.55 -40.44
CA ASN A 21 -1.49 14.12 -40.16
C ASN A 21 -0.21 13.88 -39.35
N VAL A 22 -0.11 14.51 -38.18
CA VAL A 22 0.94 14.16 -37.21
C VAL A 22 0.34 13.15 -36.24
N GLU A 23 0.27 11.88 -36.66
CA GLU A 23 0.04 10.77 -35.73
C GLU A 23 1.26 10.63 -34.83
N PHE A 24 1.19 11.21 -33.64
CA PHE A 24 2.19 11.00 -32.60
C PHE A 24 2.00 9.58 -32.06
N ASP A 25 2.93 8.68 -32.37
CA ASP A 25 2.89 7.29 -31.91
C ASP A 25 2.83 7.26 -30.37
N ASN A 26 1.65 6.95 -29.85
CA ASN A 26 1.28 7.06 -28.43
C ASN A 26 1.75 5.86 -27.58
N ARG A 27 2.81 5.17 -28.02
CA ARG A 27 3.30 3.95 -27.36
C ARG A 27 4.18 4.20 -26.15
N GLU A 28 4.88 5.32 -26.07
CA GLU A 28 5.78 5.56 -24.92
C GLU A 28 5.08 6.15 -23.69
N SER A 29 3.89 6.75 -23.83
CA SER A 29 3.18 7.34 -22.67
C SER A 29 2.47 6.33 -21.77
N HIS A 30 2.24 5.09 -22.24
CA HIS A 30 1.50 4.07 -21.49
C HIS A 30 2.36 3.33 -20.45
N SER A 31 3.69 3.31 -20.60
CA SER A 31 4.57 2.57 -19.68
C SER A 31 4.65 3.23 -18.30
N HIS A 32 4.82 4.56 -18.25
CA HIS A 32 4.96 5.30 -16.99
C HIS A 32 3.65 5.41 -16.20
N PHE A 33 2.49 5.42 -16.89
CA PHE A 33 1.20 5.56 -16.23
C PHE A 33 0.61 4.23 -15.74
N VAL A 34 1.07 3.07 -16.22
CA VAL A 34 0.61 1.76 -15.71
C VAL A 34 1.40 1.33 -14.46
N PHE A 35 2.67 1.74 -14.37
CA PHE A 35 3.55 1.38 -13.25
C PHE A 35 3.11 1.98 -11.90
N VAL A 36 2.64 3.23 -11.90
CA VAL A 36 2.24 3.94 -10.66
C VAL A 36 0.91 3.40 -10.07
N PRO A 37 -0.15 3.16 -10.87
CA PRO A 37 -1.37 2.51 -10.40
C PRO A 37 -1.15 1.07 -9.94
N ASP A 38 -0.31 0.29 -10.61
CA ASP A 38 0.01 -1.08 -10.20
C ASP A 38 0.69 -1.10 -8.82
N LEU A 39 1.67 -0.21 -8.62
CA LEU A 39 2.36 -0.12 -7.35
C LEU A 39 1.46 0.42 -6.23
N SER A 40 0.62 1.42 -6.52
CA SER A 40 -0.37 1.92 -5.56
C SER A 40 -1.36 0.84 -5.14
N ALA A 41 -1.92 0.10 -6.10
CA ALA A 41 -2.88 -0.97 -5.83
C ALA A 41 -2.25 -2.09 -4.99
N ARG A 42 -1.01 -2.47 -5.28
CA ARG A 42 -0.27 -3.47 -4.49
C ARG A 42 0.03 -2.97 -3.08
N VAL A 43 0.40 -1.69 -2.93
CA VAL A 43 0.61 -1.08 -1.61
C VAL A 43 -0.68 -1.09 -0.79
N ASP A 44 -1.82 -0.77 -1.40
CA ASP A 44 -3.11 -0.75 -0.70
C ASP A 44 -3.56 -2.17 -0.32
N ALA A 45 -3.34 -3.17 -1.18
CA ALA A 45 -3.57 -4.57 -0.84
C ALA A 45 -2.71 -5.05 0.35
N VAL A 46 -1.42 -4.69 0.37
CA VAL A 46 -0.51 -5.03 1.48
C VAL A 46 -0.93 -4.35 2.79
N LYS A 47 -1.40 -3.09 2.72
CA LYS A 47 -1.92 -2.39 3.92
C LYS A 47 -3.15 -3.08 4.48
N GLU A 48 -4.09 -3.49 3.62
CA GLU A 48 -5.30 -4.19 4.02
C GLU A 48 -4.98 -5.53 4.70
N GLU A 49 -4.11 -6.33 4.09
CA GLU A 49 -3.67 -7.61 4.67
C GLU A 49 -2.94 -7.39 6.02
N ASN A 50 -2.09 -6.37 6.10
CA ASN A 50 -1.39 -6.04 7.35
C ASN A 50 -2.36 -5.67 8.48
N LEU A 51 -3.43 -4.93 8.18
CA LEU A 51 -4.46 -4.58 9.17
C LEU A 51 -5.20 -5.83 9.67
N LYS A 52 -5.54 -6.75 8.76
CA LYS A 52 -6.17 -8.02 9.13
C LYS A 52 -5.27 -8.85 10.05
N LEU A 53 -3.99 -8.99 9.69
CA LEU A 53 -3.01 -9.71 10.51
C LEU A 53 -2.80 -9.07 11.89
N LYS A 54 -2.77 -7.73 11.97
CA LYS A 54 -2.69 -7.03 13.26
C LYS A 54 -3.91 -7.32 14.14
N SER A 55 -5.10 -7.32 13.57
CA SER A 55 -6.33 -7.65 14.31
C SER A 55 -6.32 -9.09 14.81
N GLU A 56 -5.88 -10.04 13.99
CA GLU A 56 -5.79 -11.46 14.37
C GLU A 56 -4.75 -11.66 15.48
N ASN A 57 -3.56 -11.07 15.32
CA ASN A 57 -2.51 -11.13 16.33
C ASN A 57 -2.95 -10.51 17.67
N GLN A 58 -3.76 -9.45 17.65
CA GLN A 58 -4.30 -8.86 18.87
C GLN A 58 -5.23 -9.84 19.60
N VAL A 59 -6.16 -10.47 18.87
CA VAL A 59 -7.09 -11.45 19.45
C VAL A 59 -6.33 -12.66 20.00
N LEU A 60 -5.37 -13.18 19.23
CA LEU A 60 -4.52 -14.30 19.65
C LEU A 60 -3.66 -13.94 20.87
N GLY A 61 -3.09 -12.74 20.90
CA GLY A 61 -2.33 -12.22 22.04
C GLY A 61 -3.16 -12.20 23.31
N GLN A 62 -4.38 -11.65 23.25
CA GLN A 62 -5.30 -11.62 24.39
C GLN A 62 -5.68 -13.03 24.85
N TYR A 63 -5.91 -13.95 23.91
CA TYR A 63 -6.22 -15.34 24.24
C TYR A 63 -5.07 -16.01 25.00
N ILE A 64 -3.83 -15.81 24.56
CA ILE A 64 -2.64 -16.32 25.25
C ILE A 64 -2.51 -15.70 26.64
N GLU A 65 -2.67 -14.39 26.78
CA GLU A 65 -2.65 -13.72 28.10
C GLU A 65 -3.70 -14.27 29.06
N ASN A 66 -4.92 -14.50 28.57
CA ASN A 66 -6.00 -15.07 29.37
C ASN A 66 -5.66 -16.51 29.82
N LEU A 67 -5.09 -17.33 28.93
CA LEU A 67 -4.65 -18.68 29.27
C LEU A 67 -3.51 -18.68 30.30
N MET A 68 -2.51 -17.81 30.11
CA MET A 68 -1.39 -17.68 31.04
C MET A 68 -1.86 -17.20 32.42
N SER A 69 -2.82 -16.27 32.47
CA SER A 69 -3.34 -15.72 33.73
C SER A 69 -4.23 -16.71 34.49
N ALA A 70 -5.07 -17.47 33.77
CA ALA A 70 -6.01 -18.42 34.35
C ALA A 70 -5.36 -19.76 34.74
N SER A 71 -4.23 -20.11 34.14
CA SER A 71 -3.54 -21.37 34.41
C SER A 71 -2.53 -21.23 35.54
N SER A 72 -2.74 -21.98 36.63
CA SER A 72 -1.81 -22.04 37.77
C SER A 72 -0.45 -22.65 37.42
N VAL A 73 -0.29 -23.24 36.22
CA VAL A 73 0.98 -23.75 35.70
C VAL A 73 1.91 -22.62 35.27
N PHE A 74 1.36 -21.48 34.83
CA PHE A 74 2.13 -20.33 34.37
C PHE A 74 2.23 -19.21 35.41
N GLN A 75 1.49 -19.30 36.51
CA GLN A 75 1.73 -18.49 37.70
C GLN A 75 3.01 -19.00 38.37
N THR A 76 4.16 -18.43 37.99
CA THR A 76 5.39 -18.59 38.75
C THR A 76 5.09 -18.31 40.21
N THR A 77 5.40 -19.26 41.08
CA THR A 77 5.32 -19.09 42.52
C THR A 77 6.04 -17.80 42.91
N ASP A 78 5.29 -16.75 43.21
CA ASP A 78 5.76 -15.58 43.94
C ASP A 78 6.08 -15.99 45.39
N THR A 79 7.06 -16.87 45.56
CA THR A 79 7.77 -17.03 46.83
C THR A 79 8.95 -16.07 46.83
N LYS A 80 8.67 -14.76 46.91
CA LYS A 80 9.65 -13.79 47.40
C LYS A 80 8.96 -12.55 47.97
N GLY A 81 8.72 -12.62 49.28
CA GLY A 81 9.15 -11.50 50.12
C GLY A 81 8.07 -10.59 50.69
N LYS A 82 6.98 -11.14 51.22
CA LYS A 82 6.29 -10.48 52.33
C LYS A 82 7.18 -10.60 53.57
N ARG A 83 8.09 -9.65 53.80
CA ARG A 83 8.68 -9.41 55.12
C ARG A 83 8.28 -8.02 55.60
N LYS A 84 7.89 -8.06 56.88
CA LYS A 84 7.18 -7.11 57.73
C LYS A 84 7.92 -5.80 57.93
#